data_AF-A0A6I2UCT2-F1
#
_entry.id   AF-A0A6I2UCT2-F1
#
_cell.length_a   1.000
_cell.length_b   1.000
_cell.length_c   1.000
_cell.angle_alpha   90.00
_cell.angle_beta   90.00
_cell.angle_gamma   90.00
#
_symmetry.space_group_name_H-M   'P 1'
#
loop_
_entity.id
_entity.type
_entity.pdbx_description
1 polymer ?
#
loop_
_entity_poly.entity_id
_entity_poly.type
_entity_poly.pdbx_seq_one_letter_code
_entity_poly.pdbx_strand_id
1 'polypeptide(L)'
;MSIPRVREIIGDDICLIGNVNCGLLQTGTDEECCADVLRALNEGMAKQRGYIFSTSNCVYTGMPLRRYEMMLKIWREKGRYPF
;
A
#
# COMPACT_ATOMS: atom_id res chain seq x y z
N MET A 1 11.01 -5.09 -0.53
CA MET A 1 11.81 -3.87 -0.21
C MET A 1 10.84 -2.82 0.30
N SER A 2 11.17 -2.11 1.37
CA SER A 2 10.31 -1.05 1.93
C SER A 2 10.40 0.22 1.09
N ILE A 3 9.37 1.06 1.11
CA ILE A 3 9.35 2.32 0.36
C ILE A 3 10.44 3.30 0.85
N PRO A 4 10.71 3.45 2.17
CA PRO A 4 11.80 4.31 2.66
C PRO A 4 13.16 3.88 2.12
N ARG A 5 13.40 2.57 2.02
CA ARG A 5 14.67 2.04 1.51
C ARG A 5 14.87 2.36 0.03
N VAL A 6 13.81 2.38 -0.77
CA VAL A 6 13.91 2.79 -2.19
C VAL A 6 14.32 4.26 -2.29
N ARG A 7 13.74 5.14 -1.47
CA ARG A 7 14.11 6.56 -1.44
C ARG A 7 15.54 6.79 -0.96
N GLU A 8 16.04 5.99 -0.02
CA GLU A 8 17.46 6.05 0.39
C GLU A 8 18.44 5.71 -0.75
N ILE A 9 18.06 4.78 -1.63
CA ILE A 9 18.93 4.31 -2.73
C ILE A 9 18.86 5.26 -3.93
N ILE A 10 17.66 5.74 -4.27
CA ILE A 10 17.41 6.46 -5.52
C ILE A 10 17.36 7.99 -5.31
N GLY A 11 16.95 8.45 -4.13
CA GLY A 11 16.67 9.84 -3.81
C GLY A 11 15.18 10.14 -3.66
N ASP A 12 14.86 11.35 -3.17
CA ASP A 12 13.49 11.75 -2.85
C ASP A 12 12.69 12.28 -4.05
N ASP A 13 13.35 12.70 -5.14
CA ASP A 13 12.73 13.31 -6.33
C ASP A 13 12.20 12.26 -7.33
N ILE A 14 11.41 11.32 -6.81
CA ILE A 14 10.77 10.25 -7.57
C ILE A 14 9.34 10.03 -7.12
N CYS A 15 8.49 9.61 -8.06
CA CYS A 15 7.18 9.05 -7.76
C CYS A 15 7.28 7.53 -7.58
N LEU A 16 6.66 7.01 -6.53
CA LEU A 16 6.58 5.57 -6.27
C LEU A 16 5.15 5.07 -6.41
N ILE A 17 4.97 3.85 -6.90
CA ILE A 17 3.69 3.17 -7.01
C ILE A 17 3.77 1.81 -6.30
N GLY A 18 2.76 1.44 -5.52
CA GLY A 18 2.72 0.19 -4.76
C GLY A 18 2.41 0.42 -3.28
N ASN A 19 2.76 -0.46 -2.34
CA ASN A 19 3.27 -1.81 -2.53
C ASN A 19 2.53 -2.84 -1.66
N VAL A 20 1.20 -2.72 -1.54
CA VAL A 20 0.38 -3.66 -0.76
C VAL A 20 0.58 -5.09 -1.29
N ASN A 21 0.90 -6.01 -0.39
CA ASN A 21 1.23 -7.39 -0.73
C ASN A 21 -0.02 -8.18 -1.13
N CYS A 22 -0.14 -8.51 -2.42
CA CYS A 22 -1.23 -9.34 -2.93
C CYS A 22 -1.33 -10.71 -2.27
N GLY A 23 -0.20 -11.30 -1.84
CA GLY A 23 -0.20 -12.59 -1.14
C GLY A 23 -0.95 -12.51 0.18
N LEU A 24 -0.77 -11.42 0.95
CA LEU A 24 -1.54 -11.20 2.17
C LEU A 24 -3.02 -10.98 1.86
N LEU A 25 -3.35 -10.20 0.83
CA LEU A 25 -4.74 -10.03 0.39
C LEU A 25 -5.40 -11.35 -0.04
N GLN A 26 -4.62 -12.34 -0.48
CA GLN A 26 -5.13 -13.64 -0.92
C GLN A 26 -5.26 -14.64 0.23
N THR A 27 -4.19 -14.82 1.02
CA THR A 27 -4.08 -15.93 1.99
C THR A 27 -3.88 -15.47 3.43
N GLY A 28 -3.64 -14.19 3.67
CA GLY A 28 -3.43 -13.65 5.01
C GLY A 28 -4.73 -13.50 5.81
N THR A 29 -4.56 -13.25 7.10
CA THR A 29 -5.68 -12.87 7.99
C THR A 29 -6.15 -11.44 7.71
N ASP A 30 -7.30 -11.06 8.27
CA ASP A 30 -7.84 -9.70 8.17
C ASP A 30 -6.89 -8.68 8.81
N GLU A 31 -6.27 -9.05 9.91
CA GLU A 31 -5.28 -8.25 10.63
C GLU A 31 -4.01 -8.06 9.81
N GLU A 32 -3.47 -9.13 9.20
CA GLU A 32 -2.28 -9.04 8.35
C GLU A 32 -2.53 -8.17 7.12
N CYS A 33 -3.70 -8.30 6.50
CA CYS A 33 -4.10 -7.45 5.38
C CYS A 33 -4.18 -5.98 5.80
N CYS A 34 -4.87 -5.69 6.91
CA CYS A 34 -5.05 -4.32 7.39
C CYS A 34 -3.69 -3.70 7.76
N ALA A 35 -2.83 -4.46 8.44
CA ALA A 35 -1.49 -4.04 8.82
C ALA A 35 -0.64 -3.70 7.59
N ASP A 36 -0.68 -4.52 6.54
CA ASP A 36 0.11 -4.26 5.32
C ASP A 36 -0.41 -3.07 4.52
N VAL A 37 -1.74 -2.87 4.46
CA VAL A 37 -2.35 -1.68 3.84
C VAL A 37 -1.93 -0.41 4.58
N LEU A 38 -2.02 -0.41 5.92
CA LEU A 38 -1.60 0.71 6.74
C LEU A 38 -0.09 0.97 6.63
N ARG A 39 0.72 -0.10 6.59
CA ARG A 39 2.17 -0.02 6.36
C ARG A 39 2.47 0.68 5.03
N ALA A 40 1.85 0.24 3.93
CA ALA A 40 2.08 0.82 2.61
C ALA A 40 1.71 2.32 2.57
N LEU A 41 0.58 2.70 3.16
CA LEU A 41 0.17 4.10 3.29
C LEU A 41 1.17 4.91 4.12
N ASN A 42 1.50 4.45 5.34
CA ASN A 42 2.41 5.15 6.25
C ASN A 42 3.78 5.34 5.60
N GLU A 43 4.34 4.29 5.01
CA GLU A 43 5.65 4.35 4.36
C GLU A 43 5.63 5.24 3.10
N GLY A 44 4.62 5.08 2.24
CA GLY A 44 4.52 5.81 0.98
C GLY A 44 4.31 7.31 1.18
N MET A 45 3.56 7.68 2.22
CA MET A 45 3.22 9.06 2.53
C MET A 45 4.24 9.74 3.46
N ALA A 46 5.13 9.01 4.14
CA ALA A 46 6.03 9.52 5.17
C ALA A 46 6.85 10.76 4.76
N LYS A 47 7.27 10.83 3.48
CA LYS A 47 8.09 11.94 2.96
C LYS A 47 7.27 13.08 2.36
N GLN A 48 5.95 12.95 2.30
CA GLN A 48 5.07 13.92 1.65
C GLN A 48 5.47 14.20 0.19
N ARG A 49 5.92 13.15 -0.51
CA ARG A 49 6.33 13.17 -1.93
C ARG A 49 5.38 12.30 -2.76
N GLY A 50 5.60 12.30 -4.07
CA GLY A 50 4.81 11.51 -5.02
C GLY A 50 4.73 10.04 -4.64
N TYR A 51 3.51 9.58 -4.34
CA TYR A 51 3.20 8.19 -4.06
C TYR A 51 1.79 7.86 -4.57
N ILE A 52 1.69 6.80 -5.37
CA ILE A 52 0.44 6.24 -5.88
C ILE A 52 0.19 4.93 -5.12
N PHE A 53 -0.83 4.95 -4.26
CA PHE A 53 -1.25 3.76 -3.54
C PHE A 53 -1.71 2.67 -4.51
N SER A 54 -1.06 1.51 -4.48
CA SER A 54 -1.37 0.37 -5.33
C SER A 54 -0.94 -0.94 -4.67
N THR A 55 -1.47 -2.05 -5.17
CA THR A 55 -0.96 -3.39 -4.88
C THR A 55 0.39 -3.63 -5.58
N SER A 56 1.14 -4.63 -5.10
CA SER A 56 2.44 -5.06 -5.65
C SER A 56 2.30 -5.86 -6.95
N ASN A 57 1.11 -6.35 -7.26
CA ASN A 57 0.79 -7.10 -8.47
C ASN A 57 -0.70 -6.90 -8.85
N CYS A 58 -1.11 -7.42 -10.00
CA CYS A 58 -2.47 -7.38 -10.49
C CYS A 58 -3.44 -8.13 -9.56
N VAL A 59 -4.62 -7.54 -9.37
CA VAL A 59 -5.78 -8.24 -8.78
C VAL A 59 -6.29 -9.24 -9.81
N TYR A 60 -6.74 -10.40 -9.33
CA TYR A 60 -7.29 -11.45 -10.19
C TYR A 60 -8.48 -12.12 -9.51
N THR A 61 -9.27 -12.87 -10.27
CA THR A 61 -10.57 -13.43 -9.85
C THR A 61 -10.50 -14.41 -8.67
N GLY A 62 -9.33 -14.96 -8.34
CA GLY A 62 -9.14 -15.82 -7.18
C GLY A 62 -8.90 -15.07 -5.87
N MET A 63 -8.74 -13.75 -5.89
CA MET A 63 -8.65 -12.93 -4.68
C MET A 63 -10.06 -12.64 -4.13
N PRO A 64 -10.32 -12.84 -2.83
CA PRO A 64 -11.64 -12.53 -2.28
C PRO A 64 -11.98 -11.04 -2.41
N LEU A 65 -13.09 -10.70 -3.06
CA LEU A 65 -13.51 -9.30 -3.28
C LEU A 65 -13.51 -8.46 -2.00
N ARG A 66 -13.98 -9.04 -0.88
CA ARG A 66 -14.00 -8.39 0.44
C ARG A 66 -12.64 -7.83 0.88
N ARG A 67 -11.54 -8.49 0.47
CA ARG A 67 -10.17 -8.09 0.80
C ARG A 67 -9.80 -6.80 0.10
N TYR A 68 -10.21 -6.68 -1.17
CA TYR A 68 -9.98 -5.48 -1.96
C TYR A 68 -10.86 -4.32 -1.47
N GLU A 69 -12.12 -4.59 -1.14
CA GLU A 69 -13.02 -3.59 -0.56
C GLU A 69 -12.51 -3.05 0.78
N MET A 70 -11.99 -3.93 1.64
CA MET A 70 -11.35 -3.55 2.91
C MET A 70 -10.13 -2.64 2.67
N MET A 71 -9.26 -2.99 1.73
CA MET A 71 -8.12 -2.14 1.35
C MET A 71 -8.58 -0.75 0.88
N LEU A 72 -9.57 -0.70 -0.02
CA LEU A 72 -10.13 0.55 -0.53
C LEU A 72 -10.76 1.41 0.57
N LYS A 73 -11.43 0.77 1.54
CA LYS A 73 -11.99 1.45 2.72
C LYS A 73 -10.89 2.14 3.52
N ILE A 74 -9.82 1.42 3.88
CA ILE A 74 -8.69 1.98 4.64
C ILE A 74 -8.04 3.13 3.87
N TRP A 75 -7.80 2.97 2.56
CA TRP A 75 -7.23 4.03 1.73
C TRP A 75 -8.09 5.29 1.70
N ARG A 76 -9.43 5.16 1.58
CA ARG A 76 -10.34 6.32 1.61
C ARG A 76 -10.31 7.06 2.94
N GLU A 77 -10.14 6.34 4.05
CA GLU A 77 -10.12 6.89 5.41
C GLU A 77 -8.76 7.49 5.79
N LYS A 78 -7.65 6.90 5.34
CA LYS A 78 -6.29 7.21 5.82
C LYS A 78 -5.33 7.72 4.74
N GLY A 79 -5.63 7.51 3.47
CA GLY A 79 -4.75 7.85 2.33
C GLY A 79 -4.77 9.31 1.90
N ARG A 80 -5.12 10.23 2.81
CA ARG A 80 -5.09 11.67 2.58
C ARG A 80 -3.83 12.25 3.19
N TYR A 81 -3.06 12.99 2.41
CA TYR A 81 -1.91 13.70 2.96
C TYR A 81 -2.36 14.67 4.05
N PRO A 82 -1.61 14.77 5.16
CA PRO A 82 -1.83 15.84 6.12
C PRO A 82 -1.64 17.19 5.41
N PHE A 83 -2.47 18.16 5.80
CA PHE A 83 -2.34 19.56 5.38
C PHE A 83 -1.20 20.25 6.11
#